data_AF-A0A261PYC3-F1
#
_entry.id   AF-A0A261PYC3-F1
#
_cell.length_a   1.000
_cell.length_b   1.000
_cell.length_c   1.000
_cell.angle_alpha   90.00
_cell.angle_beta   90.00
_cell.angle_gamma   90.00
#
_symmetry.space_group_name_H-M   'P 1'
#
loop_
_entity.id
_entity.type
_entity.pdbx_description
1 polymer ?
#
loop_
_entity_poly.entity_id
_entity_poly.type
_entity_poly.pdbx_seq_one_letter_code
_entity_poly.pdbx_strand_id
1 'polypeptide(L)'
;MAFLIGIAAASYFIGFNQTSPSHYGESLANPVRLIQYVFVFLGANISVTNTGKAMLVGLFIVGIAVGSLIYFVRTRQMNVFPVWALLAFLIFTAGLVSLSRSWLGLSVIGRYQIYATYAVVGAYVLVVFLIANYHWKKYLIASLVIMTVIYSALVWYIYWPTLMYRKHFMEAEAVNWQENDKFMSVYESDNKITKRFYPELIKNGMYRFPAELRNRLKKATQITSPDSIRYQYYPGQMYSGTEAFVAETSGINLNEASTYLVIKDSVNHTFLAPFRATSNGFGNFATTGHVFAQGGKAIVLVETMPAGTYELGLFRKDTIKWLAQKWTKP
;
A
#
# COMPACT_ATOMS: atom_id res chain seq x y z
N MET A 1 18.72 31.26 -12.94
CA MET A 1 18.22 30.06 -12.22
C MET A 1 17.02 30.37 -11.33
N ALA A 2 17.10 31.37 -10.43
CA ALA A 2 15.96 31.78 -9.58
C ALA A 2 14.69 32.19 -10.35
N PHE A 3 14.83 32.87 -11.49
CA PHE A 3 13.70 33.25 -12.35
C PHE A 3 12.95 32.05 -12.94
N LEU A 4 13.68 31.02 -13.42
CA LEU A 4 13.08 29.79 -13.94
C LEU A 4 12.41 28.96 -12.83
N ILE A 5 13.00 28.94 -11.64
CA ILE A 5 12.38 28.34 -10.45
C ILE A 5 11.09 29.09 -10.08
N GLY A 6 11.07 30.42 -10.17
CA GLY A 6 9.90 31.24 -9.94
C GLY A 6 8.78 30.98 -10.95
N ILE A 7 9.11 30.88 -12.24
CA ILE A 7 8.14 30.52 -13.30
C ILE A 7 7.59 29.10 -13.07
N ALA A 8 8.47 28.12 -12.83
CA ALA A 8 8.04 26.73 -12.58
C ALA A 8 7.14 26.63 -11.35
N ALA A 9 7.45 27.36 -10.27
CA ALA A 9 6.61 27.45 -9.09
C ALA A 9 5.26 28.10 -9.42
N ALA A 10 5.24 29.25 -10.10
CA ALA A 10 4.01 29.93 -10.49
C ALA A 10 3.11 29.05 -11.39
N SER A 11 3.69 28.41 -12.42
CA SER A 11 2.96 27.49 -13.30
C SER A 11 2.42 26.27 -12.55
N TYR A 12 3.19 25.71 -11.62
CA TYR A 12 2.74 24.63 -10.74
C TYR A 12 1.53 25.08 -9.90
N PHE A 13 1.61 26.23 -9.24
CA PHE A 13 0.54 26.74 -8.38
C PHE A 13 -0.73 27.14 -9.14
N ILE A 14 -0.60 27.69 -10.36
CA ILE A 14 -1.76 28.05 -11.20
C ILE A 14 -2.51 26.79 -11.68
N GLY A 15 -1.80 25.77 -12.17
CA GLY A 15 -2.45 24.52 -12.63
C GLY A 15 -3.01 23.67 -11.49
N PHE A 16 -2.43 23.77 -10.28
CA PHE A 16 -2.87 23.00 -9.12
C PHE A 16 -4.25 23.45 -8.61
N ASN A 17 -4.52 24.75 -8.59
CA ASN A 17 -5.82 25.32 -8.17
C ASN A 17 -7.00 24.82 -9.04
N GLN A 18 -6.75 24.42 -10.29
CA GLN A 18 -7.79 24.01 -11.23
C GLN A 18 -8.16 22.52 -11.11
N THR A 19 -7.29 21.69 -10.54
CA THR A 19 -7.42 20.22 -10.56
C THR A 19 -7.54 19.58 -9.16
N SER A 20 -7.30 20.33 -8.09
CA SER A 20 -7.56 19.92 -6.72
C SER A 20 -7.89 21.14 -5.88
N PRO A 21 -8.93 21.10 -5.02
CA PRO A 21 -9.17 22.19 -4.09
C PRO A 21 -7.97 22.31 -3.14
N SER A 22 -7.15 23.34 -3.35
CA SER A 22 -6.05 23.67 -2.46
C SER A 22 -6.52 24.68 -1.42
N HIS A 23 -6.36 24.30 -0.15
CA HIS A 23 -6.84 25.06 1.01
C HIS A 23 -5.73 25.92 1.60
N TYR A 24 -5.16 26.80 0.78
CA TYR A 24 -4.02 27.63 1.20
C TYR A 24 -4.42 28.62 2.30
N GLY A 25 -5.59 29.27 2.17
CA GLY A 25 -6.07 30.25 3.13
C GLY A 25 -6.32 29.63 4.50
N GLU A 26 -6.97 28.46 4.53
CA GLU A 26 -7.28 27.72 5.75
C GLU A 26 -6.04 27.13 6.40
N SER A 27 -5.06 26.71 5.60
CA SER A 27 -3.75 26.24 6.09
C SER A 27 -2.93 27.38 6.71
N LEU A 28 -2.94 28.58 6.11
CA LEU A 28 -2.25 29.76 6.65
C LEU A 28 -2.96 30.34 7.89
N ALA A 29 -4.28 30.21 7.98
CA ALA A 29 -5.06 30.63 9.14
C ALA A 29 -4.77 29.79 10.41
N ASN A 30 -4.18 28.60 10.27
CA ASN A 30 -3.77 27.75 11.39
C ASN A 30 -2.29 27.37 11.29
N PRO A 31 -1.36 28.29 11.64
CA PRO A 31 0.07 28.08 11.48
C PRO A 31 0.61 26.93 12.35
N VAL A 32 0.01 26.69 13.52
CA VAL A 32 0.38 25.56 14.40
C VAL A 32 0.12 24.24 13.68
N ARG A 33 -1.07 24.08 13.10
CA ARG A 33 -1.41 22.88 12.32
C ARG A 33 -0.51 22.74 11.10
N LEU A 34 -0.24 23.83 10.38
CA LEU A 34 0.69 23.80 9.25
C LEU A 34 2.06 23.26 9.65
N ILE A 35 2.65 23.78 10.73
CA ILE A 35 3.96 23.35 11.24
C ILE A 35 3.93 21.88 11.69
N GLN A 36 2.88 21.47 12.41
CA GLN A 36 2.69 20.07 12.80
C GLN A 36 2.69 19.15 11.59
N TYR A 37 2.03 19.54 10.49
CA TYR A 37 1.96 18.73 9.27
C TYR A 37 3.31 18.60 8.55
N VAL A 38 4.21 19.59 8.68
CA VAL A 38 5.59 19.46 8.18
C VAL A 38 6.30 18.30 8.90
N PHE A 39 6.16 18.21 10.23
CA PHE A 39 6.76 17.11 10.99
C PHE A 39 6.06 15.78 10.71
N VAL A 40 4.73 15.76 10.64
CA VAL A 40 3.98 14.55 10.26
C VAL A 40 4.44 14.03 8.90
N PHE A 41 4.68 14.90 7.92
CA PHE A 41 5.17 14.53 6.61
C PHE A 41 6.54 13.84 6.69
N LEU A 42 7.49 14.44 7.41
CA LEU A 42 8.84 13.87 7.55
C LEU A 42 8.83 12.53 8.29
N GLY A 43 7.93 12.34 9.26
CA GLY A 43 7.80 11.10 10.03
C GLY A 43 6.73 10.12 9.54
N ALA A 44 6.14 10.34 8.36
CA ALA A 44 5.04 9.52 7.82
C ALA A 44 5.42 8.05 7.54
N ASN A 45 6.73 7.73 7.61
CA ASN A 45 7.26 6.37 7.53
C ASN A 45 6.71 5.44 8.64
N ILE A 46 6.46 5.95 9.85
CA ILE A 46 6.08 5.11 11.00
C ILE A 46 4.57 4.83 11.05
N SER A 47 3.74 5.80 10.67
CA SER A 47 2.30 5.57 10.61
C SER A 47 1.61 6.60 9.72
N VAL A 48 0.69 6.09 8.92
CA VAL A 48 -0.24 6.90 8.13
C VAL A 48 -1.43 7.35 8.95
N THR A 49 -1.80 6.59 9.97
CA THR A 49 -3.03 6.82 10.72
C THR A 49 -2.78 7.51 12.06
N ASN A 50 -1.56 7.42 12.59
CA ASN A 50 -1.18 8.03 13.86
C ASN A 50 -0.30 9.27 13.64
N THR A 51 -0.97 10.43 13.50
CA THR A 51 -0.31 11.74 13.32
C THR A 51 0.64 12.08 14.46
N GLY A 52 0.28 11.77 15.71
CA GLY A 52 1.12 12.06 16.87
C GLY A 52 2.47 11.35 16.81
N LYS A 53 2.47 10.05 16.50
CA LYS A 53 3.71 9.28 16.34
C LYS A 53 4.55 9.79 15.17
N ALA A 54 3.92 10.05 14.02
CA ALA A 54 4.63 10.59 12.85
C ALA A 54 5.24 11.97 13.15
N MET A 55 4.52 12.85 13.85
CA MET A 55 5.01 14.16 14.26
C MET A 55 6.26 14.06 15.14
N LEU A 56 6.26 13.18 16.15
CA LEU A 56 7.41 12.98 17.04
C LEU A 56 8.66 12.54 16.27
N VAL A 57 8.49 11.70 15.26
CA VAL A 57 9.58 11.22 14.41
C VAL A 57 10.08 12.35 13.52
N GLY A 58 9.19 13.16 12.95
CA GLY A 58 9.58 14.35 12.19
C GLY A 58 10.34 15.37 13.02
N LEU A 59 9.90 15.62 14.27
CA LEU A 59 10.60 16.45 15.23
C LEU A 59 12.01 15.90 15.53
N PHE A 60 12.11 14.59 15.71
CA PHE A 60 13.40 13.93 15.94
C PHE A 60 14.35 14.07 14.74
N ILE A 61 13.85 13.89 13.51
CA ILE A 61 14.61 14.11 12.26
C ILE A 61 15.13 15.55 12.18
N VAL A 62 14.27 16.53 12.44
CA VAL A 62 14.67 17.94 12.42
C VAL A 62 15.66 18.26 13.54
N GLY A 63 15.50 17.67 14.72
CA GLY A 63 16.45 17.78 15.82
C GLY A 63 17.84 17.25 15.47
N ILE A 64 17.91 16.07 14.84
CA ILE A 64 19.17 15.49 14.32
C ILE A 64 19.79 16.41 13.27
N ALA A 65 18.98 16.92 12.35
CA ALA A 65 19.43 17.89 11.38
C ALA A 65 20.04 19.08 12.14
N VAL A 66 19.28 19.85 12.92
CA VAL A 66 19.80 21.05 13.61
C VAL A 66 21.07 20.75 14.42
N GLY A 67 21.11 19.64 15.17
CA GLY A 67 22.30 19.25 15.94
C GLY A 67 23.52 18.96 15.07
N SER A 68 23.34 18.24 13.96
CA SER A 68 24.43 18.00 13.00
C SER A 68 24.84 19.25 12.21
N LEU A 69 23.98 20.26 12.09
CA LEU A 69 24.31 21.52 11.42
C LEU A 69 25.25 22.32 12.31
N ILE A 70 24.91 22.42 13.59
CA ILE A 70 25.73 23.07 14.60
C ILE A 70 27.11 22.41 14.65
N TYR A 71 27.16 21.08 14.66
CA TYR A 71 28.41 20.34 14.62
C TYR A 71 29.20 20.56 13.32
N PHE A 72 28.52 20.54 12.16
CA PHE A 72 29.11 20.80 10.86
C PHE A 72 29.74 22.20 10.78
N VAL A 73 29.01 23.24 11.20
CA VAL A 73 29.50 24.63 11.21
C VAL A 73 30.74 24.75 12.10
N ARG A 74 30.77 24.04 13.23
CA ARG A 74 31.92 24.04 14.16
C ARG A 74 33.15 23.30 13.61
N THR A 75 32.94 22.19 12.89
CA THR A 75 34.03 21.29 12.45
C THR A 75 34.44 21.47 11.00
N ARG A 76 33.66 22.20 10.19
CA ARG A 76 33.87 22.45 8.76
C ARG A 76 34.06 21.19 7.90
N GLN A 77 33.49 20.06 8.32
CA GLN A 77 33.61 18.79 7.59
C GLN A 77 32.64 18.68 6.41
N MET A 78 33.12 18.93 5.19
CA MET A 78 32.32 19.00 3.95
C MET A 78 31.66 17.68 3.52
N ASN A 79 32.08 16.54 4.08
CA ASN A 79 31.68 15.21 3.60
C ASN A 79 30.18 14.89 3.77
N VAL A 80 29.45 15.63 4.61
CA VAL A 80 28.01 15.43 4.86
C VAL A 80 27.11 16.45 4.18
N PHE A 81 27.69 17.38 3.41
CA PHE A 81 26.93 18.43 2.71
C PHE A 81 25.83 17.89 1.77
N PRO A 82 26.04 16.81 1.00
CA PRO A 82 24.97 16.26 0.15
C PRO A 82 23.75 15.77 0.95
N VAL A 83 23.97 15.18 2.13
CA VAL A 83 22.89 14.70 3.01
C VAL A 83 22.08 15.88 3.55
N TRP A 84 22.77 16.97 3.86
CA TRP A 84 22.16 18.24 4.24
C TRP A 84 21.29 18.84 3.16
N ALA A 85 21.79 18.90 1.93
CA ALA A 85 21.04 19.39 0.78
C ALA A 85 19.77 18.56 0.56
N LEU A 86 19.86 17.22 0.69
CA LEU A 86 18.71 16.33 0.60
C LEU A 86 17.67 16.62 1.70
N LEU A 87 18.08 16.73 2.96
CA LEU A 87 17.14 17.02 4.05
C LEU A 87 16.49 18.39 3.92
N ALA A 88 17.26 19.41 3.53
CA ALA A 88 16.71 20.73 3.25
C ALA A 88 15.64 20.65 2.15
N PHE A 89 15.94 19.99 1.03
CA PHE A 89 14.97 19.75 -0.04
C PHE A 89 13.70 19.05 0.45
N LEU A 90 13.83 18.01 1.29
CA LEU A 90 12.70 17.28 1.85
C LEU A 90 11.87 18.14 2.82
N ILE A 91 12.51 18.97 3.66
CA ILE A 91 11.84 19.91 4.57
C ILE A 91 11.09 20.99 3.77
N PHE A 92 11.70 21.56 2.73
CA PHE A 92 11.02 22.51 1.85
C PHE A 92 9.82 21.87 1.16
N THR A 93 9.99 20.67 0.62
CA THR A 93 8.90 19.90 0.00
C THR A 93 7.76 19.63 1.01
N ALA A 94 8.11 19.22 2.24
CA ALA A 94 7.16 19.02 3.33
C ALA A 94 6.39 20.32 3.66
N GLY A 95 7.07 21.46 3.66
CA GLY A 95 6.47 22.80 3.83
C GLY A 95 5.44 23.12 2.75
N LEU A 96 5.80 22.95 1.47
CA LEU A 96 4.91 23.23 0.34
C LEU A 96 3.69 22.30 0.33
N VAL A 97 3.88 21.02 0.65
CA VAL A 97 2.78 20.06 0.76
C VAL A 97 1.88 20.40 1.94
N SER A 98 2.44 20.77 3.08
CA SER A 98 1.66 21.15 4.27
C SER A 98 0.85 22.43 4.02
N LEU A 99 1.41 23.40 3.30
CA LEU A 99 0.71 24.63 2.90
C LEU A 99 -0.52 24.34 2.04
N SER A 100 -0.46 23.35 1.15
CA SER A 100 -1.59 23.01 0.26
C SER A 100 -2.63 22.08 0.89
N ARG A 101 -2.23 21.24 1.85
CA ARG A 101 -3.04 20.09 2.29
C ARG A 101 -3.23 19.93 3.81
N SER A 102 -2.62 20.74 4.67
CA SER A 102 -2.73 20.57 6.12
C SER A 102 -4.18 20.65 6.65
N TRP A 103 -5.05 21.36 5.94
CA TRP A 103 -6.48 21.48 6.26
C TRP A 103 -7.30 20.20 5.98
N LEU A 104 -7.02 19.48 4.89
CA LEU A 104 -7.80 18.31 4.43
C LEU A 104 -7.65 17.06 5.31
N GLY A 105 -6.75 17.09 6.30
CA GLY A 105 -6.44 15.91 7.08
C GLY A 105 -5.75 14.82 6.26
N LEU A 106 -5.37 13.75 6.96
CA LEU A 106 -4.65 12.50 6.62
C LEU A 106 -4.66 11.93 5.17
N SER A 107 -5.40 12.47 4.20
CA SER A 107 -5.47 12.05 2.79
C SER A 107 -4.15 12.11 2.02
N VAL A 108 -3.13 12.76 2.56
CA VAL A 108 -1.85 13.01 1.88
C VAL A 108 -1.00 11.75 1.78
N ILE A 109 -1.16 10.76 2.65
CA ILE A 109 0.03 10.09 3.17
C ILE A 109 0.63 8.99 2.28
N GLY A 110 -0.15 8.28 1.45
CA GLY A 110 0.39 7.15 0.68
C GLY A 110 1.49 7.53 -0.32
N ARG A 111 1.40 8.70 -0.97
CA ARG A 111 2.35 9.12 -2.01
C ARG A 111 3.64 9.72 -1.46
N TYR A 112 3.64 10.20 -0.21
CA TYR A 112 4.80 10.88 0.38
C TYR A 112 5.59 10.04 1.39
N GLN A 113 5.13 8.81 1.70
CA GLN A 113 5.90 7.86 2.50
C GLN A 113 7.30 7.58 1.93
N ILE A 114 7.46 7.66 0.61
CA ILE A 114 8.76 7.53 -0.05
C ILE A 114 9.70 8.67 0.40
N TYR A 115 9.23 9.91 0.42
CA TYR A 115 10.01 11.07 0.87
C TYR A 115 10.34 11.00 2.37
N ALA A 116 9.39 10.57 3.19
CA ALA A 116 9.62 10.34 4.62
C ALA A 116 10.71 9.29 4.85
N THR A 117 10.76 8.23 4.02
CA THR A 117 11.80 7.20 4.10
C THR A 117 13.19 7.79 3.80
N TYR A 118 13.31 8.63 2.77
CA TYR A 118 14.57 9.34 2.50
C TYR A 118 14.98 10.28 3.63
N ALA A 119 14.02 10.95 4.29
CA ALA A 119 14.30 11.81 5.43
C ALA A 119 14.86 11.02 6.63
N VAL A 120 14.28 9.85 6.92
CA VAL A 120 14.78 8.93 7.95
C VAL A 120 16.19 8.45 7.64
N VAL A 121 16.46 8.06 6.38
CA VAL A 121 17.80 7.62 5.96
C VAL A 121 18.82 8.77 6.08
N GLY A 122 18.45 9.98 5.66
CA GLY A 122 19.31 11.16 5.81
C GLY A 122 19.63 11.47 7.26
N ALA A 123 18.61 11.44 8.13
CA ALA A 123 18.79 11.62 9.57
C ALA A 123 19.70 10.53 10.16
N TYR A 124 19.52 9.27 9.77
CA TYR A 124 20.38 8.16 10.20
C TYR A 124 21.85 8.40 9.84
N VAL A 125 22.15 8.81 8.60
CA VAL A 125 23.52 9.12 8.17
C VAL A 125 24.12 10.26 9.00
N LEU A 126 23.33 11.30 9.31
CA LEU A 126 23.78 12.40 10.17
C LEU A 126 24.01 11.96 11.62
N VAL A 127 23.21 11.04 12.16
CA VAL A 127 23.47 10.44 13.48
C VAL A 127 24.79 9.69 13.47
N VAL A 128 25.03 8.83 12.47
CA VAL A 128 26.30 8.08 12.34
C VAL A 128 27.48 9.03 12.27
N PHE A 129 27.35 10.13 11.52
CA PHE A 129 28.36 11.17 11.45
C PHE A 129 28.62 11.85 12.80
N LEU A 130 27.56 12.24 13.51
CA LEU A 130 27.66 12.87 14.82
C LEU A 130 28.38 11.99 15.85
N ILE A 131 28.15 10.67 15.80
CA ILE A 131 28.72 9.73 16.77
C ILE A 131 30.11 9.18 16.36
N ALA A 132 30.57 9.48 15.14
CA ALA A 132 31.72 8.80 14.53
C ALA A 132 33.03 8.88 15.35
N ASN A 133 33.21 9.97 16.11
CA ASN A 133 34.42 10.24 16.88
C ASN A 133 34.36 9.76 18.34
N TYR A 134 33.24 9.20 18.79
CA TYR A 134 33.09 8.77 20.18
C TYR A 134 33.57 7.32 20.41
N HIS A 135 34.27 7.10 21.52
CA HIS A 135 34.87 5.79 21.82
C HIS A 135 33.84 4.70 22.16
N TRP A 136 32.67 5.10 22.67
CA TRP A 136 31.56 4.21 22.98
C TRP A 136 30.73 3.80 21.74
N LYS A 137 31.06 4.32 20.54
CA LYS A 137 30.34 4.03 19.29
C LYS A 137 30.24 2.53 18.99
N LYS A 138 31.27 1.74 19.35
CA LYS A 138 31.29 0.29 19.11
C LYS A 138 30.14 -0.44 19.81
N TYR A 139 29.77 0.01 21.02
CA TYR A 139 28.66 -0.54 21.77
C TYR A 139 27.31 -0.11 21.17
N LEU A 140 27.20 1.15 20.72
CA LEU A 140 26.00 1.64 20.05
C LEU A 140 25.76 0.93 18.72
N ILE A 141 26.80 0.74 17.90
CA ILE A 141 26.70 0.05 16.60
C ILE A 141 26.22 -1.38 16.80
N ALA A 142 26.80 -2.12 17.75
CA ALA A 142 26.37 -3.49 18.04
C ALA A 142 24.88 -3.55 18.39
N SER A 143 24.41 -2.69 19.30
CA SER A 143 22.99 -2.61 19.66
C SER A 143 22.09 -2.22 18.48
N LEU A 144 22.52 -1.25 17.66
CA LEU A 144 21.77 -0.82 16.48
C LEU A 144 21.64 -1.95 15.45
N VAL A 145 22.71 -2.71 15.19
CA VAL A 145 22.68 -3.86 14.29
C VAL A 145 21.70 -4.92 14.79
N ILE A 146 21.75 -5.26 16.08
CA ILE A 146 20.81 -6.22 16.68
C ILE A 146 19.38 -5.70 16.54
N MET A 147 19.12 -4.43 16.85
CA MET A 147 17.80 -3.83 16.67
C MET A 147 17.36 -3.82 15.21
N THR A 148 18.26 -3.60 14.25
CA THR A 148 17.94 -3.69 12.82
C THR A 148 17.51 -5.09 12.43
N VAL A 149 18.22 -6.13 12.86
CA VAL A 149 17.84 -7.53 12.58
C VAL A 149 16.46 -7.85 13.17
N ILE A 150 16.22 -7.49 14.43
CA ILE A 150 14.92 -7.69 15.09
C ILE A 150 13.83 -6.91 14.36
N TYR A 151 14.07 -5.64 14.03
CA TYR A 151 13.14 -4.79 13.30
C TYR A 151 12.83 -5.36 11.91
N SER A 152 13.82 -5.81 11.16
CA SER A 152 13.64 -6.44 9.85
C SER A 152 12.80 -7.72 9.94
N ALA A 153 13.05 -8.55 10.96
CA ALA A 153 12.24 -9.75 11.22
C ALA A 153 10.78 -9.39 11.57
N LEU A 154 10.57 -8.36 12.39
CA LEU A 154 9.23 -7.85 12.73
C LEU A 154 8.49 -7.26 11.52
N VAL A 155 9.18 -6.46 10.70
CA VAL A 155 8.62 -5.91 9.45
C VAL A 155 8.24 -7.04 8.51
N TRP A 156 9.11 -8.03 8.33
CA TRP A 156 8.79 -9.21 7.53
C TRP A 156 7.52 -9.89 8.07
N TYR A 157 7.47 -10.23 9.35
CA TYR A 157 6.32 -10.90 9.96
C TYR A 157 4.99 -10.10 9.83
N ILE A 158 5.04 -8.78 10.05
CA ILE A 158 3.85 -7.91 9.99
C ILE A 158 3.36 -7.73 8.54
N TYR A 159 4.27 -7.49 7.60
CA TYR A 159 3.90 -7.10 6.23
C TYR A 159 3.84 -8.28 5.25
N TRP A 160 4.41 -9.44 5.60
CA TRP A 160 4.36 -10.64 4.77
C TRP A 160 2.93 -11.04 4.35
N PRO A 161 1.92 -11.03 5.25
CA PRO A 161 0.54 -11.29 4.85
C PRO A 161 0.01 -10.33 3.80
N THR A 162 0.38 -9.05 3.91
CA THR A 162 -0.05 -8.01 2.96
C THR A 162 0.63 -8.20 1.62
N LEU A 163 1.92 -8.54 1.61
CA LEU A 163 2.68 -8.81 0.39
C LEU A 163 2.13 -10.03 -0.36
N MET A 164 1.89 -11.13 0.36
CA MET A 164 1.31 -12.35 -0.19
C MET A 164 -0.09 -12.13 -0.75
N TYR A 165 -0.94 -11.42 -0.01
CA TYR A 165 -2.26 -11.05 -0.53
C TYR A 165 -2.15 -10.21 -1.80
N ARG A 166 -1.28 -9.17 -1.84
CA ARG A 166 -1.08 -8.33 -3.02
C ARG A 166 -0.57 -9.12 -4.23
N LYS A 167 0.34 -10.08 -4.01
CA LYS A 167 0.79 -11.00 -5.07
C LYS A 167 -0.40 -11.78 -5.65
N HIS A 168 -1.16 -12.48 -4.81
CA HIS A 168 -2.30 -13.27 -5.26
C HIS A 168 -3.43 -12.44 -5.87
N PHE A 169 -3.57 -11.20 -5.40
CA PHE A 169 -4.49 -10.22 -5.97
C PHE A 169 -4.09 -9.84 -7.39
N MET A 170 -2.81 -9.53 -7.63
CA MET A 170 -2.32 -9.26 -8.99
C MET A 170 -2.44 -10.48 -9.91
N GLU A 171 -2.20 -11.68 -9.40
CA GLU A 171 -2.41 -12.92 -10.16
C GLU A 171 -3.89 -13.13 -10.53
N ALA A 172 -4.81 -12.89 -9.60
CA ALA A 172 -6.24 -12.97 -9.85
C ALA A 172 -6.70 -11.92 -10.87
N GLU A 173 -6.24 -10.68 -10.73
CA GLU A 173 -6.53 -9.60 -11.69
C GLU A 173 -6.00 -9.89 -13.09
N ALA A 174 -4.84 -10.53 -13.20
CA ALA A 174 -4.31 -10.99 -14.48
C ALA A 174 -5.24 -12.01 -15.15
N VAL A 175 -5.77 -12.97 -14.38
CA VAL A 175 -6.74 -13.95 -14.90
C VAL A 175 -8.06 -13.27 -15.27
N ASN A 176 -8.56 -12.37 -14.41
CA ASN A 176 -9.80 -11.62 -14.66
C ASN A 176 -9.73 -10.85 -15.98
N TRP A 177 -8.59 -10.21 -16.24
CA TRP A 177 -8.35 -9.54 -17.51
C TRP A 177 -8.26 -10.52 -18.68
N GLN A 178 -7.50 -11.60 -18.55
CA GLN A 178 -7.29 -12.58 -19.62
C GLN A 178 -8.55 -13.36 -20.02
N GLU A 179 -9.52 -13.51 -19.11
CA GLU A 179 -10.77 -14.23 -19.36
C GLU A 179 -11.94 -13.29 -19.68
N ASN A 180 -11.93 -12.04 -19.16
CA ASN A 180 -13.10 -11.15 -19.22
C ASN A 180 -12.81 -9.73 -19.74
N ASP A 181 -11.57 -9.39 -20.13
CA ASP A 181 -11.11 -8.04 -20.49
C ASP A 181 -11.44 -6.97 -19.43
N LYS A 182 -11.48 -7.37 -18.15
CA LYS A 182 -11.84 -6.51 -17.03
C LYS A 182 -11.03 -6.83 -15.79
N PHE A 183 -10.65 -5.77 -15.08
CA PHE A 183 -10.11 -5.83 -13.73
C PHE A 183 -11.24 -5.72 -12.71
N MET A 184 -11.20 -6.55 -11.66
CA MET A 184 -12.22 -6.57 -10.60
C MET A 184 -11.94 -5.54 -9.50
N SER A 185 -10.75 -4.95 -9.51
CA SER A 185 -10.28 -4.00 -8.49
C SER A 185 -10.51 -2.53 -8.82
N VAL A 186 -10.99 -2.22 -10.02
CA VAL A 186 -11.12 -0.86 -10.53
C VAL A 186 -12.55 -0.57 -10.95
N TYR A 187 -12.89 0.72 -10.96
CA TYR A 187 -14.20 1.19 -11.38
C TYR A 187 -14.48 0.81 -12.84
N GLU A 188 -15.76 0.73 -13.19
CA GLU A 188 -16.17 0.45 -14.58
C GLU A 188 -15.62 1.50 -15.57
N SER A 189 -15.57 2.78 -15.17
CA SER A 189 -14.98 3.87 -15.96
C SER A 189 -13.49 3.64 -16.25
N ASP A 190 -12.74 3.19 -15.25
CA ASP A 190 -11.30 2.91 -15.39
C ASP A 190 -11.07 1.70 -16.29
N ASN A 191 -11.92 0.67 -16.18
CA ASN A 191 -11.89 -0.47 -17.09
C ASN A 191 -12.16 -0.06 -18.55
N LYS A 192 -13.09 0.88 -18.80
CA LYS A 192 -13.35 1.41 -20.16
C LYS A 192 -12.12 2.09 -20.75
N ILE A 193 -11.43 2.90 -19.95
CA ILE A 193 -10.18 3.56 -20.37
C ILE A 193 -9.08 2.51 -20.60
N THR A 194 -8.93 1.58 -19.67
CA THR A 194 -7.93 0.51 -19.72
C THR A 194 -8.10 -0.34 -20.98
N LYS A 195 -9.33 -0.77 -21.30
CA LYS A 195 -9.66 -1.56 -22.48
C LYS A 195 -9.29 -0.89 -23.80
N ARG A 196 -9.22 0.44 -23.83
CA ARG A 196 -8.76 1.19 -25.00
C ARG A 196 -7.26 1.04 -25.26
N PHE A 197 -6.43 1.00 -24.22
CA PHE A 197 -4.96 1.08 -24.35
C PHE A 197 -4.25 -0.24 -24.09
N TYR A 198 -4.71 -1.05 -23.14
CA TYR A 198 -4.03 -2.28 -22.72
C TYR A 198 -3.82 -3.31 -23.84
N PRO A 199 -4.80 -3.59 -24.73
CA PRO A 199 -4.61 -4.58 -25.79
C PRO A 199 -3.40 -4.26 -26.68
N GLU A 200 -3.17 -2.99 -26.99
CA GLU A 200 -2.03 -2.54 -27.79
C GLU A 200 -0.70 -2.71 -27.03
N LEU A 201 -0.67 -2.37 -25.73
CA LEU A 201 0.51 -2.57 -24.88
C LEU A 201 0.93 -4.05 -24.79
N ILE A 202 -0.05 -4.95 -24.72
CA ILE A 202 0.18 -6.40 -24.70
C ILE A 202 0.67 -6.89 -26.07
N LYS A 203 0.00 -6.47 -27.15
CA LYS A 203 0.37 -6.83 -28.53
C LYS A 203 1.80 -6.40 -28.86
N ASN A 204 2.19 -5.21 -28.41
CA ASN A 204 3.54 -4.67 -28.59
C ASN A 204 4.58 -5.27 -27.62
N GLY A 205 4.18 -6.20 -26.75
CA GLY A 205 5.08 -6.87 -25.80
C GLY A 205 5.60 -5.98 -24.67
N MET A 206 5.07 -4.76 -24.52
CA MET A 206 5.44 -3.83 -23.44
C MET A 206 4.93 -4.32 -22.08
N TYR A 207 3.85 -5.11 -22.09
CA TYR A 207 3.27 -5.69 -20.89
C TYR A 207 2.98 -7.18 -21.09
N ARG A 208 3.22 -8.00 -20.05
CA ARG A 208 2.98 -9.45 -20.08
C ARG A 208 2.29 -9.89 -18.79
N PHE A 209 1.13 -10.52 -18.93
CA PHE A 209 0.42 -11.12 -17.80
C PHE A 209 1.00 -12.49 -17.45
N PRO A 210 1.10 -12.83 -16.15
CA PRO A 210 1.43 -14.20 -15.74
C PRO A 210 0.34 -15.17 -16.21
N ALA A 211 0.73 -16.31 -16.77
CA ALA A 211 -0.20 -17.32 -17.29
C ALA A 211 -0.36 -18.54 -16.36
N GLU A 212 0.47 -18.65 -15.32
CA GLU A 212 0.53 -19.85 -14.46
C GLU A 212 -0.80 -20.13 -13.77
N LEU A 213 -1.38 -19.13 -13.08
CA LEU A 213 -2.66 -19.30 -12.38
C LEU A 213 -3.81 -19.65 -13.34
N ARG A 214 -3.87 -18.98 -14.50
CA ARG A 214 -4.84 -19.27 -15.56
C ARG A 214 -4.75 -20.72 -16.03
N ASN A 215 -3.54 -21.19 -16.31
CA ASN A 215 -3.30 -22.55 -16.78
C ASN A 215 -3.67 -23.60 -15.73
N ARG A 216 -3.37 -23.32 -14.45
CA ARG A 216 -3.76 -24.18 -13.33
C ARG A 216 -5.28 -24.24 -13.16
N LEU A 217 -5.97 -23.10 -13.29
CA LEU A 217 -7.43 -23.04 -13.23
C LEU A 217 -8.09 -23.86 -14.34
N LYS A 218 -7.58 -23.79 -15.58
CA LYS A 218 -8.10 -24.57 -16.72
C LYS A 218 -7.90 -26.08 -16.57
N LYS A 219 -6.83 -26.49 -15.89
CA LYS A 219 -6.51 -27.90 -15.62
C LYS A 219 -7.05 -28.40 -14.27
N ALA A 220 -7.78 -27.56 -13.55
CA ALA A 220 -8.18 -27.87 -12.20
C ALA A 220 -9.20 -29.02 -12.17
N THR A 221 -9.02 -29.92 -11.22
CA THR A 221 -10.04 -30.94 -10.94
C THR A 221 -11.26 -30.26 -10.35
N GLN A 222 -12.44 -30.56 -10.88
CA GLN A 222 -13.68 -29.95 -10.39
C GLN A 222 -14.43 -30.94 -9.50
N ILE A 223 -14.76 -30.50 -8.28
CA ILE A 223 -15.55 -31.27 -7.33
C ILE A 223 -16.72 -30.43 -6.83
N THR A 224 -17.86 -31.06 -6.62
CA THR A 224 -19.01 -30.42 -5.98
C THR A 224 -18.98 -30.68 -4.49
N SER A 225 -19.34 -29.68 -3.69
CA SER A 225 -19.34 -29.77 -2.24
C SER A 225 -20.66 -29.28 -1.65
N PRO A 226 -21.18 -29.96 -0.61
CA PRO A 226 -22.31 -29.46 0.15
C PRO A 226 -21.94 -28.22 0.99
N ASP A 227 -20.65 -27.99 1.25
CA ASP A 227 -20.19 -26.83 2.03
C ASP A 227 -20.68 -25.49 1.46
N SER A 228 -20.96 -24.59 2.38
CA SER A 228 -21.34 -23.20 2.13
C SER A 228 -20.28 -22.24 2.64
N ILE A 229 -20.22 -21.04 2.06
CA ILE A 229 -19.48 -19.90 2.62
C ILE A 229 -20.47 -18.85 3.11
N ARG A 230 -20.04 -18.03 4.07
CA ARG A 230 -20.82 -16.86 4.46
C ARG A 230 -20.52 -15.75 3.46
N TYR A 231 -21.52 -15.11 2.90
CA TYR A 231 -21.30 -13.93 2.07
C TYR A 231 -22.26 -12.78 2.44
N GLN A 232 -21.83 -11.56 2.14
CA GLN A 232 -22.62 -10.34 2.34
C GLN A 232 -22.42 -9.41 1.13
N TYR A 233 -23.51 -8.81 0.68
CA TYR A 233 -23.51 -7.80 -0.37
C TYR A 233 -23.65 -6.42 0.26
N TYR A 234 -22.74 -5.52 -0.09
CA TYR A 234 -22.67 -4.16 0.44
C TYR A 234 -22.85 -3.14 -0.70
N PRO A 235 -24.09 -2.71 -0.97
CA PRO A 235 -24.33 -1.64 -1.92
C PRO A 235 -23.84 -0.32 -1.34
N GLY A 236 -22.91 0.36 -2.03
CA GLY A 236 -22.51 1.73 -1.70
C GLY A 236 -21.66 1.93 -0.43
N GLN A 237 -21.13 0.87 0.19
CA GLN A 237 -20.41 0.98 1.47
C GLN A 237 -18.88 0.77 1.35
N MET A 238 -18.35 0.48 0.17
CA MET A 238 -16.89 0.36 -0.03
C MET A 238 -16.37 1.44 -0.98
N TYR A 239 -15.11 1.87 -0.79
CA TYR A 239 -14.34 2.79 -1.65
C TYR A 239 -15.19 3.82 -2.42
N SER A 240 -15.55 4.94 -1.77
CA SER A 240 -16.25 6.06 -2.43
C SER A 240 -17.64 5.72 -3.01
N GLY A 241 -18.35 4.73 -2.45
CA GLY A 241 -19.74 4.41 -2.83
C GLY A 241 -19.88 3.23 -3.80
N THR A 242 -18.85 2.39 -3.91
CA THR A 242 -18.88 1.17 -4.75
C THR A 242 -19.66 0.02 -4.14
N GLU A 243 -20.17 -0.83 -5.01
CA GLU A 243 -20.81 -2.11 -4.67
C GLU A 243 -19.76 -3.19 -4.45
N ALA A 244 -19.82 -3.86 -3.29
CA ALA A 244 -18.90 -4.94 -2.94
C ALA A 244 -19.61 -6.22 -2.52
N PHE A 245 -19.08 -7.36 -2.97
CA PHE A 245 -19.41 -8.69 -2.47
C PHE A 245 -18.27 -9.19 -1.60
N VAL A 246 -18.59 -9.59 -0.37
CA VAL A 246 -17.62 -10.11 0.59
C VAL A 246 -17.98 -11.54 0.93
N ALA A 247 -17.06 -12.46 0.68
CA ALA A 247 -17.17 -13.86 1.05
C ALA A 247 -16.20 -14.21 2.17
N GLU A 248 -16.66 -14.93 3.19
CA GLU A 248 -15.92 -15.30 4.38
C GLU A 248 -16.05 -16.81 4.64
N THR A 249 -14.94 -17.43 5.03
CA THR A 249 -14.92 -18.84 5.44
C THR A 249 -13.85 -19.09 6.50
N SER A 250 -14.15 -19.94 7.48
CA SER A 250 -13.20 -20.46 8.47
C SER A 250 -12.52 -21.75 8.00
N GLY A 251 -13.02 -22.38 6.93
CA GLY A 251 -12.58 -23.70 6.47
C GLY A 251 -11.29 -23.71 5.64
N ILE A 252 -10.58 -22.59 5.54
CA ILE A 252 -9.36 -22.46 4.72
C ILE A 252 -8.12 -22.25 5.58
N ASN A 253 -7.01 -22.88 5.18
CA ASN A 253 -5.69 -22.64 5.76
C ASN A 253 -4.75 -22.05 4.70
N LEU A 254 -4.53 -20.74 4.79
CA LEU A 254 -3.67 -20.00 3.87
C LEU A 254 -2.17 -20.19 4.15
N ASN A 255 -1.79 -20.83 5.27
CA ASN A 255 -0.39 -21.24 5.50
C ASN A 255 0.03 -22.41 4.59
N GLU A 256 -0.93 -23.22 4.12
CA GLU A 256 -0.64 -24.39 3.28
C GLU A 256 -0.70 -24.08 1.78
N ALA A 257 -1.66 -23.26 1.35
CA ALA A 257 -1.87 -22.95 -0.06
C ALA A 257 -2.71 -21.69 -0.22
N SER A 258 -2.42 -20.91 -1.27
CA SER A 258 -3.29 -19.84 -1.71
C SER A 258 -4.68 -20.39 -2.06
N THR A 259 -5.70 -19.62 -1.69
CA THR A 259 -7.10 -19.95 -1.96
C THR A 259 -7.76 -18.76 -2.61
N TYR A 260 -8.50 -19.03 -3.69
CA TYR A 260 -9.21 -18.01 -4.45
C TYR A 260 -10.70 -18.34 -4.44
N LEU A 261 -11.52 -17.33 -4.26
CA LEU A 261 -12.93 -17.39 -4.62
C LEU A 261 -13.02 -17.39 -6.14
N VAL A 262 -13.72 -18.38 -6.68
CA VAL A 262 -14.12 -18.48 -8.08
C VAL A 262 -15.58 -18.07 -8.16
N ILE A 263 -15.90 -17.10 -9.00
CA ILE A 263 -17.27 -16.68 -9.27
C ILE A 263 -17.51 -16.88 -10.76
N LYS A 264 -18.47 -17.73 -11.11
CA LYS A 264 -18.73 -18.09 -12.50
C LYS A 264 -20.14 -17.71 -12.89
N ASP A 265 -20.30 -17.02 -14.02
CA ASP A 265 -21.62 -16.64 -14.52
C ASP A 265 -22.24 -17.74 -15.40
N SER A 266 -23.49 -17.52 -15.84
CA SER A 266 -24.23 -18.45 -16.72
C SER A 266 -23.65 -18.57 -18.13
N VAL A 267 -22.80 -17.63 -18.55
CA VAL A 267 -22.16 -17.58 -19.88
C VAL A 267 -20.71 -18.13 -19.81
N ASN A 268 -20.31 -18.69 -18.67
CA ASN A 268 -18.98 -19.21 -18.35
C ASN A 268 -17.85 -18.17 -18.18
N HIS A 269 -18.15 -16.88 -18.00
CA HIS A 269 -17.16 -15.93 -17.50
C HIS A 269 -16.74 -16.33 -16.09
N THR A 270 -15.42 -16.27 -15.84
CA THR A 270 -14.84 -16.68 -14.57
C THR A 270 -14.10 -15.52 -13.93
N PHE A 271 -14.54 -15.12 -12.76
CA PHE A 271 -13.95 -14.06 -11.95
C PHE A 271 -13.27 -14.68 -10.73
N LEU A 272 -12.10 -14.17 -10.39
CA LEU A 272 -11.29 -14.61 -9.27
C LEU A 272 -11.08 -13.49 -8.27
N ALA A 273 -11.12 -13.84 -6.99
CA ALA A 273 -10.66 -12.98 -5.91
C ALA A 273 -9.89 -13.78 -4.86
N PRO A 274 -8.68 -13.37 -4.47
CA PRO A 274 -7.92 -14.09 -3.45
C PRO A 274 -8.56 -13.90 -2.07
N PHE A 275 -8.46 -14.94 -1.23
CA PHE A 275 -8.78 -14.78 0.19
C PHE A 275 -7.65 -14.04 0.92
N ARG A 276 -8.06 -13.14 1.81
CA ARG A 276 -7.18 -12.46 2.77
C ARG A 276 -7.39 -13.06 4.15
N ALA A 277 -6.35 -13.67 4.72
CA ALA A 277 -6.34 -14.04 6.13
C ALA A 277 -5.93 -12.86 7.01
N THR A 278 -6.35 -12.90 8.27
CA THR A 278 -5.79 -12.08 9.33
C THR A 278 -4.43 -12.65 9.77
N SER A 279 -3.59 -11.79 10.33
CA SER A 279 -2.32 -12.24 10.91
C SER A 279 -2.60 -13.10 12.15
N ASN A 280 -1.92 -14.24 12.26
CA ASN A 280 -1.92 -15.05 13.46
C ASN A 280 -1.06 -14.32 14.49
N GLY A 281 -1.65 -13.78 15.55
CA GLY A 281 -0.94 -12.93 16.52
C GLY A 281 0.38 -13.55 17.02
N PHE A 282 1.32 -12.70 17.48
CA PHE A 282 2.71 -13.11 17.73
C PHE A 282 2.86 -14.35 18.63
N GLY A 283 2.06 -14.47 19.69
CA GLY A 283 2.08 -15.65 20.57
C GLY A 283 1.70 -16.96 19.86
N ASN A 284 0.72 -16.91 18.96
CA ASN A 284 0.33 -18.07 18.15
C ASN A 284 1.38 -18.38 17.09
N PHE A 285 2.00 -17.36 16.49
CA PHE A 285 3.10 -17.57 15.56
C PHE A 285 4.30 -18.24 16.22
N ALA A 286 4.70 -17.78 17.42
CA ALA A 286 5.83 -18.35 18.15
C ALA A 286 5.61 -19.82 18.55
N THR A 287 4.36 -20.24 18.76
CA THR A 287 4.02 -21.61 19.15
C THR A 287 3.77 -22.54 17.97
N THR A 288 3.15 -22.04 16.89
CA THR A 288 2.70 -22.86 15.75
C THR A 288 3.55 -22.70 14.49
N GLY A 289 4.35 -21.63 14.40
CA GLY A 289 5.05 -21.23 13.18
C GLY A 289 4.12 -20.67 12.08
N HIS A 290 2.80 -20.64 12.30
CA HIS A 290 1.84 -20.17 11.30
C HIS A 290 1.71 -18.65 11.32
N VAL A 291 1.90 -18.02 10.17
CA VAL A 291 1.79 -16.56 10.00
C VAL A 291 0.34 -16.12 9.83
N PHE A 292 -0.50 -16.96 9.21
CA PHE A 292 -1.90 -16.67 8.96
C PHE A 292 -2.81 -17.35 9.98
N ALA A 293 -3.82 -16.62 10.46
CA ALA A 293 -4.89 -17.24 11.21
C ALA A 293 -5.72 -18.15 10.28
N GLN A 294 -6.47 -19.08 10.86
CA GLN A 294 -7.38 -19.93 10.11
C GLN A 294 -8.55 -19.09 9.54
N GLY A 295 -8.93 -19.40 8.31
CA GLY A 295 -9.99 -18.69 7.59
C GLY A 295 -9.50 -17.49 6.78
N GLY A 296 -10.45 -16.78 6.17
CA GLY A 296 -10.17 -15.56 5.44
C GLY A 296 -11.41 -14.92 4.82
N LYS A 297 -11.19 -13.76 4.21
CA LYS A 297 -12.22 -12.99 3.51
C LYS A 297 -11.77 -12.65 2.09
N ALA A 298 -12.61 -12.89 1.09
CA ALA A 298 -12.42 -12.41 -0.27
C ALA A 298 -13.37 -11.22 -0.50
N ILE A 299 -12.85 -10.14 -1.08
CA ILE A 299 -13.61 -8.92 -1.38
C ILE A 299 -13.57 -8.71 -2.89
N VAL A 300 -14.74 -8.53 -3.49
CA VAL A 300 -14.92 -8.35 -4.93
C VAL A 300 -15.72 -7.06 -5.15
N LEU A 301 -15.19 -6.13 -5.94
CA LEU A 301 -16.00 -5.01 -6.42
C LEU A 301 -16.86 -5.55 -7.56
N VAL A 302 -18.18 -5.44 -7.42
CA VAL A 302 -19.09 -6.14 -8.34
C VAL A 302 -19.59 -5.27 -9.47
N GLU A 303 -19.28 -3.97 -9.49
CA GLU A 303 -19.71 -3.02 -10.52
C GLU A 303 -19.42 -3.51 -11.94
N THR A 304 -18.27 -4.16 -12.12
CA THR A 304 -17.77 -4.63 -13.42
C THR A 304 -18.43 -5.95 -13.87
N MET A 305 -19.14 -6.63 -12.96
CA MET A 305 -19.85 -7.88 -13.20
C MET A 305 -21.25 -7.61 -13.78
N PRO A 306 -21.69 -8.35 -14.81
CA PRO A 306 -23.08 -8.28 -15.28
C PRO A 306 -24.10 -8.61 -14.18
N ALA A 307 -25.34 -8.11 -14.31
CA ALA A 307 -26.43 -8.62 -13.49
C ALA A 307 -26.69 -10.10 -13.83
N GLY A 308 -27.04 -10.93 -12.84
CA GLY A 308 -27.26 -12.35 -13.07
C GLY A 308 -26.98 -13.26 -11.87
N THR A 309 -27.16 -14.57 -12.08
CA THR A 309 -26.88 -15.60 -11.08
C THR A 309 -25.51 -16.19 -11.31
N TYR A 310 -24.73 -16.29 -10.23
CA TYR A 310 -23.36 -16.75 -10.22
C TYR A 310 -23.19 -18.00 -9.36
N GLU A 311 -22.40 -18.93 -9.87
CA GLU A 311 -21.91 -20.09 -9.13
C GLU A 311 -20.65 -19.72 -8.36
N LEU A 312 -20.58 -20.17 -7.11
CA LEU A 312 -19.44 -19.90 -6.23
C LEU A 312 -18.58 -21.15 -6.08
N GLY A 313 -17.27 -20.98 -6.15
CA GLY A 313 -16.31 -22.05 -5.95
C GLY A 313 -15.08 -21.59 -5.17
N LEU A 314 -14.35 -22.55 -4.61
CA LEU A 314 -13.06 -22.31 -3.98
C LEU A 314 -11.98 -23.01 -4.81
N PHE A 315 -11.03 -22.24 -5.34
CA PHE A 315 -9.86 -22.78 -6.02
C PHE A 315 -8.68 -22.89 -5.06
N ARG A 316 -8.18 -24.11 -4.83
CA ARG A 316 -7.06 -24.42 -3.95
C ARG A 316 -6.36 -25.69 -4.42
N LYS A 317 -5.02 -25.70 -4.45
CA LYS A 317 -4.19 -26.88 -4.84
C LYS A 317 -4.71 -27.58 -6.11
N ASP A 318 -4.94 -26.80 -7.17
CA ASP A 318 -5.39 -27.30 -8.49
C ASP A 318 -6.74 -28.02 -8.48
N THR A 319 -7.57 -27.73 -7.48
CA THR A 319 -8.95 -28.22 -7.37
C THR A 319 -9.89 -27.03 -7.25
N ILE A 320 -10.97 -27.03 -8.04
CA ILE A 320 -12.11 -26.12 -7.86
C ILE A 320 -13.19 -26.91 -7.11
N LYS A 321 -13.48 -26.45 -5.90
CA LYS A 321 -14.57 -26.95 -5.07
C LYS A 321 -15.78 -26.05 -5.26
N TRP A 322 -16.71 -26.46 -6.11
CA TRP A 322 -17.98 -25.76 -6.33
C TRP A 322 -18.88 -25.90 -5.10
N LEU A 323 -19.40 -24.78 -4.63
CA LEU A 323 -20.26 -24.68 -3.47
C LEU A 323 -21.72 -24.86 -3.87
N ALA A 324 -22.54 -25.38 -2.96
CA ALA A 324 -23.97 -25.54 -3.23
C ALA A 324 -24.72 -24.20 -3.41
N GLN A 325 -24.15 -23.11 -2.89
CA GLN A 325 -24.74 -21.79 -2.93
C GLN A 325 -24.50 -21.07 -4.26
N LYS A 326 -25.52 -20.31 -4.68
CA LYS A 326 -25.42 -19.35 -5.78
C LYS A 326 -25.62 -17.94 -5.24
N TRP A 327 -25.04 -16.96 -5.90
CA TRP A 327 -25.24 -15.55 -5.58
C TRP A 327 -25.86 -14.84 -6.79
N THR A 328 -26.93 -14.07 -6.54
CA THR A 328 -27.56 -13.27 -7.59
C THR A 328 -27.16 -11.81 -7.39
N LYS A 329 -26.50 -11.23 -8.40
CA LYS A 329 -26.29 -9.79 -8.46
C LYS A 329 -27.61 -9.14 -8.91
N PRO A 330 -28.16 -8.19 -8.13
CA PRO A 330 -29.43 -7.54 -8.43
C PRO A 330 -29.42 -6.74 -9.74
#